data_AF-Q03VL6-F1
#
_entry.id   AF-Q03VL6-F1
#
_cell.length_a   1.000
_cell.length_b   1.000
_cell.length_c   1.000
_cell.angle_alpha   90.00
_cell.angle_beta   90.00
_cell.angle_gamma   90.00
#
_symmetry.space_group_name_H-M   'P 1'
#
loop_
_entity.id
_entity.type
_entity.pdbx_description
1 polymer ?
#
loop_
_entity_poly.entity_id
_entity_poly.type
_entity_poly.pdbx_seq_one_letter_code
_entity_poly.pdbx_strand_id
1 'polypeptide(L)'
;MTNYAAEFCYKERKFGFDMAAEWMQSKLKIEPGGENSSHWSDKQTETLISMLAEGKEFKAIANAIGKTTVQIYAKRRKLIEKGLVKAPEETPSEAKQKRVAKFKKLRKAGVTDVHEIAKQAGCNESSIYSYAKAMGYEINKGKVIL
;
A
#
# COMPACT_ATOMS: atom_id res chain seq x y z
N MET A 1 19.80 -11.09 18.56
CA MET A 1 18.72 -12.02 18.16
C MET A 1 18.06 -12.53 19.42
N THR A 2 16.77 -12.30 19.62
CA THR A 2 16.01 -12.82 20.76
C THR A 2 15.74 -14.31 20.54
N ASN A 3 16.16 -15.16 21.50
CA ASN A 3 15.89 -16.60 21.44
C ASN A 3 14.54 -16.89 22.12
N TYR A 4 13.46 -16.74 21.36
CA TYR A 4 12.10 -16.93 21.86
C TYR A 4 11.84 -18.34 22.41
N ALA A 5 12.56 -19.37 21.94
CA ALA A 5 12.44 -20.71 22.49
C ALA A 5 12.97 -20.80 23.93
N ALA A 6 14.10 -20.14 24.22
CA ALA A 6 14.65 -20.11 25.58
C ALA A 6 13.73 -19.33 26.54
N GLU A 7 13.16 -18.21 26.09
CA GLU A 7 12.22 -17.41 26.87
C GLU A 7 10.88 -18.12 27.10
N PHE A 8 10.39 -18.88 26.11
CA PHE A 8 9.19 -19.72 26.25
C PHE A 8 9.38 -20.76 27.36
N CYS A 9 10.47 -21.52 27.32
CA CYS A 9 10.77 -22.54 28.33
C CYS A 9 10.96 -21.93 29.74
N TYR A 10 11.43 -20.69 29.84
CA TYR A 10 11.47 -19.97 31.13
C TYR A 10 10.06 -19.62 31.62
N LYS A 11 9.21 -19.10 30.73
CA LYS A 11 7.83 -18.71 31.05
C LYS A 11 6.96 -19.91 31.41
N GLU A 12 7.07 -21.00 30.67
CA GLU A 12 6.35 -22.26 30.93
C GLU A 12 6.68 -22.80 32.32
N ARG A 13 7.98 -22.88 32.67
CA ARG A 13 8.41 -23.35 33.99
C ARG A 13 7.95 -22.47 35.15
N LYS A 14 7.77 -21.17 34.91
CA LYS A 14 7.47 -20.20 35.98
C LYS A 14 5.98 -19.91 36.14
N PHE A 15 5.21 -19.96 35.06
CA PHE A 15 3.83 -19.50 35.01
C PHE A 15 2.86 -20.54 34.43
N GLY A 16 3.35 -21.69 33.99
CA GLY A 16 2.56 -22.73 33.34
C GLY A 16 2.45 -22.54 31.83
N PHE A 17 2.04 -23.63 31.16
CA PHE A 17 1.97 -23.71 29.70
C PHE A 17 1.01 -22.66 29.12
N ASP A 18 -0.18 -22.49 29.70
CA ASP A 18 -1.22 -21.59 29.16
C ASP A 18 -0.73 -20.14 29.09
N MET A 19 -0.14 -19.64 30.18
CA MET A 19 0.44 -18.29 30.22
C MET A 19 1.66 -18.13 29.30
N ALA A 20 2.47 -19.18 29.15
CA ALA A 20 3.60 -19.17 28.21
C ALA A 20 3.11 -19.16 26.75
N ALA A 21 2.05 -19.89 26.45
CA ALA A 21 1.41 -19.95 25.15
C ALA A 21 0.76 -18.61 24.80
N GLU A 22 0.02 -17.99 25.71
CA GLU A 22 -0.52 -16.63 25.52
C GLU A 22 0.58 -15.60 25.30
N TRP A 23 1.66 -15.67 26.09
CA TRP A 23 2.82 -14.81 25.92
C TRP A 23 3.47 -15.04 24.54
N MET A 24 3.68 -16.28 24.13
CA MET A 24 4.27 -16.61 22.82
C MET A 24 3.37 -16.16 21.69
N GLN A 25 2.06 -16.37 21.79
CA GLN A 25 1.08 -15.84 20.85
C GLN A 25 1.11 -14.32 20.80
N SER A 26 1.35 -13.62 21.92
CA SER A 26 1.52 -12.16 21.94
C SER A 26 2.82 -11.69 21.28
N LYS A 27 3.89 -12.49 21.31
CA LYS A 27 5.17 -12.23 20.62
C LYS A 27 5.13 -12.61 19.14
N LEU A 28 4.35 -13.63 18.83
CA LEU A 28 3.96 -14.06 17.48
C LEU A 28 2.75 -13.29 16.97
N LYS A 29 2.20 -12.31 17.70
CA LYS A 29 1.25 -11.35 17.12
C LYS A 29 2.04 -10.68 16.02
N ILE A 30 1.83 -11.23 14.83
CA ILE A 30 2.28 -10.75 13.55
C ILE A 30 2.05 -9.25 13.62
N GLU A 31 3.14 -8.47 13.67
CA GLU A 31 3.06 -7.05 13.34
C GLU A 31 2.17 -6.95 12.10
N PRO A 32 1.27 -5.95 11.95
CA PRO A 32 0.35 -5.85 10.82
C PRO A 32 1.14 -5.79 9.51
N GLY A 33 1.44 -6.98 9.02
CA GLY A 33 2.43 -7.36 8.04
C GLY A 33 1.87 -8.66 7.53
N GLY A 34 0.78 -8.49 6.77
CA GLY A 34 -0.22 -9.50 6.50
C GLY A 34 0.39 -10.83 6.10
N GLU A 35 -0.29 -11.91 6.48
CA GLU A 35 0.06 -13.25 6.06
C GLU A 35 0.34 -13.25 4.54
N ASN A 36 1.59 -13.53 4.16
CA ASN A 36 1.97 -13.80 2.77
C ASN A 36 1.32 -15.08 2.21
N SER A 37 0.36 -15.66 2.94
CA SER A 37 -0.51 -16.72 2.47
C SER A 37 -1.27 -16.27 1.21
N SER A 38 -1.14 -17.05 0.13
CA SER A 38 -1.90 -16.88 -1.10
C SER A 38 -3.38 -17.23 -0.94
N HIS A 39 -3.74 -17.91 0.14
CA HIS A 39 -5.11 -18.35 0.42
C HIS A 39 -6.01 -17.16 0.82
N TRP A 40 -7.25 -17.20 0.34
CA TRP A 40 -8.30 -16.22 0.64
C TRP A 40 -9.53 -16.95 1.13
N SER A 41 -9.96 -16.66 2.36
CA SER A 41 -11.27 -17.11 2.84
C SER A 41 -12.40 -16.29 2.22
N ASP A 42 -13.61 -16.82 2.32
CA ASP A 42 -14.82 -16.12 1.84
C ASP A 42 -15.06 -14.83 2.63
N LYS A 43 -14.94 -14.88 3.97
CA LYS A 43 -15.03 -13.71 4.85
C LYS A 43 -14.04 -12.59 4.46
N GLN A 44 -12.79 -12.94 4.14
CA GLN A 44 -11.81 -11.97 3.66
C GLN A 44 -12.20 -11.37 2.31
N THR A 45 -12.78 -12.17 1.43
CA THR A 45 -13.24 -11.72 0.10
C THR A 45 -14.45 -10.79 0.23
N GLU A 46 -15.42 -11.11 1.09
CA GLU A 46 -16.59 -10.27 1.38
C GLU A 46 -16.16 -8.93 2.01
N THR A 47 -15.26 -8.98 3.00
CA THR A 47 -14.71 -7.77 3.64
C THR A 47 -14.02 -6.87 2.62
N LEU A 48 -13.24 -7.46 1.70
CA LEU A 48 -12.60 -6.71 0.62
C LEU A 48 -13.63 -6.01 -0.28
N ILE A 49 -14.68 -6.72 -0.71
CA ILE A 49 -15.71 -6.15 -1.60
C ILE A 49 -16.43 -4.99 -0.91
N SER A 50 -16.85 -5.17 0.34
CA SER A 50 -17.53 -4.15 1.13
C SER A 50 -16.65 -2.89 1.32
N MET A 51 -15.40 -3.05 1.75
CA MET A 51 -14.52 -1.90 1.96
C MET A 51 -14.13 -1.19 0.66
N LEU A 52 -14.05 -1.91 -0.47
CA LEU A 52 -13.86 -1.31 -1.79
C LEU A 52 -15.09 -0.51 -2.22
N ALA A 53 -16.31 -1.00 -1.94
CA ALA A 53 -17.54 -0.27 -2.22
C ALA A 53 -17.66 1.01 -1.36
N GLU A 54 -17.16 0.98 -0.12
CA GLU A 54 -17.04 2.16 0.76
C GLU A 54 -15.92 3.13 0.34
N GLY A 55 -15.13 2.81 -0.69
CA GLY A 55 -14.04 3.66 -1.15
C GLY A 55 -12.85 3.74 -0.20
N LYS A 56 -12.66 2.75 0.70
CA LYS A 56 -11.55 2.74 1.65
C LYS A 56 -10.20 2.62 0.94
N GLU A 57 -9.19 3.25 1.51
CA GLU A 57 -7.81 3.12 1.02
C GLU A 57 -7.27 1.70 1.21
N PHE A 58 -6.43 1.26 0.27
CA PHE A 58 -5.93 -0.12 0.27
C PHE A 58 -5.06 -0.45 1.47
N LYS A 59 -4.42 0.55 2.07
CA LYS A 59 -3.67 0.38 3.32
C LYS A 59 -4.61 0.03 4.49
N ALA A 60 -5.76 0.70 4.58
CA ALA A 60 -6.77 0.39 5.59
C ALA A 60 -7.38 -1.01 5.36
N ILE A 61 -7.67 -1.36 4.11
CA ILE A 61 -8.16 -2.69 3.72
C ILE A 61 -7.14 -3.78 4.07
N ALA A 62 -5.88 -3.57 3.72
CA ALA A 62 -4.78 -4.49 4.02
C ALA A 62 -4.67 -4.79 5.52
N ASN A 63 -4.72 -3.73 6.35
CA ASN A 63 -4.68 -3.86 7.80
C ASN A 63 -5.91 -4.59 8.37
N ALA A 64 -7.11 -4.33 7.83
CA ALA A 64 -8.34 -4.97 8.31
C ALA A 64 -8.40 -6.47 7.98
N ILE A 65 -7.89 -6.87 6.81
CA ILE A 65 -7.98 -8.25 6.29
C ILE A 65 -6.75 -9.10 6.71
N GLY A 66 -5.66 -8.45 7.14
CA GLY A 66 -4.40 -9.13 7.44
C GLY A 66 -3.65 -9.59 6.19
N LYS A 67 -3.73 -8.82 5.11
CA LYS A 67 -3.06 -9.09 3.81
C LYS A 67 -2.19 -7.90 3.40
N THR A 68 -1.23 -8.12 2.51
CA THR A 68 -0.42 -7.03 1.97
C THR A 68 -1.20 -6.24 0.92
N THR A 69 -0.85 -4.96 0.72
CA THR A 69 -1.47 -4.12 -0.31
C THR A 69 -1.36 -4.72 -1.71
N VAL A 70 -0.24 -5.38 -2.02
CA VAL A 70 -0.01 -6.10 -3.29
C VAL A 70 -1.04 -7.23 -3.48
N GLN A 71 -1.30 -8.02 -2.43
CA GLN A 71 -2.33 -9.07 -2.47
C GLN A 71 -3.73 -8.48 -2.65
N ILE A 72 -4.03 -7.34 -2.01
CA ILE A 72 -5.29 -6.61 -2.22
C ILE A 72 -5.44 -6.21 -3.69
N TYR A 73 -4.41 -5.61 -4.30
CA TYR A 73 -4.40 -5.26 -5.74
C TYR A 73 -4.67 -6.48 -6.62
N ALA A 74 -3.95 -7.58 -6.39
CA ALA A 74 -4.09 -8.80 -7.18
C ALA A 74 -5.48 -9.42 -7.06
N LYS A 75 -6.03 -9.49 -5.85
CA LYS A 75 -7.38 -10.02 -5.61
C LYS A 75 -8.45 -9.12 -6.21
N ARG A 76 -8.34 -7.79 -6.04
CA ARG A 76 -9.25 -6.81 -6.65
C ARG A 76 -9.32 -6.99 -8.16
N ARG A 77 -8.18 -7.17 -8.83
CA ARG A 77 -8.13 -7.40 -10.28
C ARG A 77 -8.95 -8.64 -10.68
N LYS A 78 -8.78 -9.76 -9.98
CA LYS A 78 -9.56 -10.99 -10.21
C LYS A 78 -11.05 -10.79 -9.94
N LEU A 79 -11.41 -10.01 -8.93
CA LEU A 79 -12.82 -9.69 -8.63
C LEU A 79 -13.46 -8.82 -9.71
N ILE A 80 -12.70 -7.88 -10.29
CA ILE A 80 -13.14 -7.08 -11.44
C ILE A 80 -13.33 -7.98 -12.67
N GLU A 81 -12.39 -8.88 -12.96
CA GLU A 81 -12.51 -9.84 -14.07
C GLU A 81 -13.75 -10.75 -13.94
N LYS A 82 -14.16 -11.04 -12.69
CA LYS A 82 -15.39 -11.79 -12.38
C LYS A 82 -16.66 -10.92 -12.31
N GLY A 83 -16.56 -9.60 -12.49
CA GLY A 83 -17.69 -8.68 -12.38
C GLY A 83 -18.22 -8.44 -10.96
N LEU A 84 -17.51 -8.90 -9.92
CA LEU A 84 -17.92 -8.76 -8.52
C LEU A 84 -17.57 -7.40 -7.92
N VAL A 85 -16.63 -6.68 -8.54
CA VAL A 85 -16.21 -5.33 -8.16
C VAL A 85 -16.16 -4.47 -9.41
N LYS A 86 -16.63 -3.23 -9.31
CA LYS A 86 -16.54 -2.28 -10.42
C LYS A 86 -15.08 -2.01 -10.77
N ALA A 87 -14.77 -2.07 -12.06
CA ALA A 87 -13.51 -1.57 -12.57
C ALA A 87 -13.37 -0.08 -12.18
N PRO A 88 -12.14 0.40 -11.92
CA PRO A 88 -11.93 1.84 -11.84
C PRO A 88 -12.47 2.49 -13.13
N GLU A 89 -13.23 3.57 -12.98
CA GLU A 89 -13.83 4.30 -14.12
C GLU A 89 -12.76 4.86 -15.06
N GLU A 90 -11.58 5.16 -14.52
CA GLU A 90 -10.43 5.66 -15.27
C GLU A 90 -9.43 4.55 -15.57
N THR A 91 -9.02 4.48 -16.84
CA THR A 91 -7.92 3.63 -17.25
C THR A 91 -6.59 4.13 -16.66
N PRO A 92 -5.58 3.25 -16.50
CA PRO A 92 -4.25 3.67 -16.05
C PRO A 92 -3.61 4.75 -16.95
N SER A 93 -3.95 4.75 -18.24
CA SER A 93 -3.49 5.75 -19.21
C SER A 93 -4.09 7.13 -18.90
N GLU A 94 -5.40 7.22 -18.69
CA GLU A 94 -6.09 8.47 -18.36
C GLU A 94 -5.61 9.04 -17.02
N ALA A 95 -5.48 8.19 -16.00
CA ALA A 95 -4.94 8.58 -14.70
C ALA A 95 -3.49 9.10 -14.81
N LYS A 96 -2.68 8.55 -15.72
CA LYS A 96 -1.35 9.08 -16.02
C LYS A 96 -1.45 10.44 -16.71
N GLN A 97 -2.32 10.60 -17.70
CA GLN A 97 -2.52 11.87 -18.41
C GLN A 97 -2.97 13.00 -17.48
N LYS A 98 -3.88 12.74 -16.53
CA LYS A 98 -4.30 13.72 -15.52
C LYS A 98 -3.14 14.18 -14.64
N ARG A 99 -2.29 13.26 -14.17
CA ARG A 99 -1.09 13.59 -13.39
C ARG A 99 -0.10 14.43 -14.19
N VAL A 100 0.12 14.09 -15.46
CA VAL A 100 0.96 14.84 -16.39
C VAL A 100 0.40 16.24 -16.64
N ALA A 101 -0.92 16.38 -16.82
CA ALA A 101 -1.57 17.68 -16.97
C ALA A 101 -1.42 18.54 -15.71
N LYS A 102 -1.55 17.94 -14.51
CA LYS A 102 -1.33 18.60 -13.24
C LYS A 102 0.12 19.06 -13.06
N PHE A 103 1.09 18.22 -13.42
CA PHE A 103 2.51 18.58 -13.47
C PHE A 103 2.74 19.83 -14.34
N LYS A 104 2.20 19.86 -15.57
CA LYS A 104 2.31 21.03 -16.47
C LYS A 104 1.72 22.29 -15.85
N LYS A 105 0.56 22.17 -15.19
CA LYS A 105 -0.10 23.30 -14.52
C LYS A 105 0.76 23.86 -13.37
N LEU A 106 1.36 23.00 -12.55
CA LEU A 106 2.23 23.40 -11.45
C LEU A 106 3.52 24.07 -11.92
N ARG A 107 4.12 23.56 -13.01
CA ARG A 107 5.27 24.20 -13.65
C ARG A 107 4.94 25.59 -14.18
N LYS A 108 3.79 25.75 -14.84
CA LYS A 108 3.31 27.07 -15.30
C LYS A 108 3.05 28.03 -14.14
N ALA A 109 2.66 27.53 -12.98
CA ALA A 109 2.47 28.32 -11.76
C ALA A 109 3.79 28.65 -11.03
N GLY A 110 4.94 28.21 -11.54
CA GLY A 110 6.26 28.49 -10.95
C GLY A 110 6.70 27.51 -9.85
N VAL A 111 5.91 26.47 -9.56
CA VAL A 111 6.35 25.43 -8.62
C VAL A 111 7.50 24.65 -9.24
N THR A 112 8.64 24.61 -8.55
CA THR A 112 9.86 23.97 -9.05
C THR A 112 10.27 22.76 -8.24
N ASP A 113 9.89 22.68 -6.96
CA ASP A 113 10.32 21.62 -6.07
C ASP A 113 9.67 20.27 -6.43
N VAL A 114 10.48 19.23 -6.64
CA VAL A 114 9.99 17.91 -7.07
C VAL A 114 9.11 17.25 -6.01
N HIS A 115 9.45 17.40 -4.72
CA HIS A 115 8.69 16.81 -3.62
C HIS A 115 7.31 17.47 -3.51
N GLU A 116 7.26 18.80 -3.59
CA GLU A 116 6.01 19.55 -3.58
C GLU A 116 5.12 19.19 -4.77
N ILE A 117 5.69 19.12 -5.97
CA ILE A 117 4.97 18.73 -7.19
C ILE A 117 4.42 17.30 -7.05
N ALA A 118 5.22 16.35 -6.55
CA ALA A 118 4.80 14.96 -6.37
C ALA A 118 3.62 14.85 -5.41
N LYS A 119 3.71 15.52 -4.24
CA LYS A 119 2.63 15.57 -3.25
C LYS A 119 1.36 16.18 -3.82
N GLN A 120 1.45 17.32 -4.50
CA GLN A 120 0.29 17.97 -5.10
C GLN A 120 -0.29 17.16 -6.27
N ALA A 121 0.55 16.53 -7.09
CA ALA A 121 0.12 15.68 -8.19
C ALA A 121 -0.45 14.33 -7.74
N GLY A 122 -0.28 13.95 -6.47
CA GLY A 122 -0.71 12.66 -5.93
C GLY A 122 0.10 11.50 -6.52
N CYS A 123 1.39 11.72 -6.75
CA CYS A 123 2.29 10.69 -7.26
C CYS A 123 3.63 10.70 -6.53
N ASN A 124 4.44 9.69 -6.83
CA ASN A 124 5.79 9.53 -6.35
C ASN A 124 6.79 10.40 -7.13
N GLU A 125 7.86 10.83 -6.47
CA GLU A 125 8.88 11.70 -7.05
C GLU A 125 9.48 11.12 -8.33
N SER A 126 9.74 9.82 -8.39
CA SER A 126 10.20 9.09 -9.59
C SER A 126 9.32 9.37 -10.83
N SER A 127 8.00 9.52 -10.64
CA SER A 127 7.10 9.90 -11.72
C SER A 127 7.38 11.31 -12.23
N ILE A 128 7.67 12.25 -11.33
CA ILE A 128 8.01 13.63 -11.68
C ILE A 128 9.32 13.69 -12.47
N TYR A 129 10.36 12.95 -12.06
CA TYR A 129 11.61 12.82 -12.83
C TYR A 129 11.34 12.33 -14.26
N SER A 130 10.49 11.31 -14.42
CA SER A 130 10.10 10.79 -15.73
C SER A 130 9.34 11.84 -16.58
N TYR A 131 8.42 12.60 -15.96
CA TYR A 131 7.66 13.63 -16.67
C TYR A 131 8.54 14.80 -17.11
N ALA A 132 9.43 15.25 -16.23
CA ALA A 132 10.39 16.31 -16.50
C ALA A 132 11.27 15.94 -17.70
N LYS A 133 11.90 14.75 -17.67
CA LYS A 133 12.73 14.23 -18.76
C LYS A 133 11.97 14.14 -20.08
N ALA A 134 10.74 13.63 -20.07
CA ALA A 134 9.93 13.49 -21.27
C ALA A 134 9.51 14.82 -21.90
N MET A 135 9.54 15.92 -21.13
CA MET A 135 9.21 17.27 -21.60
C MET A 135 10.44 18.16 -21.80
N GLY A 136 11.65 17.61 -21.65
CA GLY A 136 12.90 18.36 -21.83
C GLY A 136 13.28 19.26 -20.67
N TYR A 137 12.71 19.06 -19.48
CA TYR A 137 13.17 19.76 -18.27
C TYR A 137 14.37 19.05 -17.65
N GLU A 138 15.30 19.82 -17.10
CA GLU A 138 16.37 19.31 -16.27
C GLU A 138 15.98 19.32 -14.79
N ILE A 139 16.67 18.49 -13.98
CA ILE A 139 16.48 18.48 -12.54
C ILE A 139 17.82 18.72 -11.85
N ASN A 140 17.87 19.77 -11.03
CA ASN A 140 19.04 20.15 -10.26
C ASN A 140 18.65 20.28 -8.78
N LYS A 141 19.34 19.53 -7.91
CA LYS A 141 19.10 19.51 -6.45
C LYS A 141 17.61 19.38 -6.08
N GLY A 142 16.89 18.48 -6.76
CA GLY A 142 15.47 18.23 -6.51
C GLY A 142 14.53 19.31 -7.03
N LYS A 143 14.99 20.23 -7.87
CA LYS A 143 14.17 21.26 -8.52
C LYS A 143 14.13 21.05 -10.03
N VAL A 144 12.93 21.14 -10.59
CA VAL A 144 12.70 21.14 -12.04
C VAL A 144 13.08 22.52 -12.58
N ILE A 145 14.04 22.54 -13.49
CA ILE A 145 14.53 23.73 -14.17
C ILE A 145 14.37 23.56 -15.69
N LEU A 146 14.36 24.67 -16.41
CA LEU A 146 14.35 24.68 -17.88
C LEU A 146 15.77 24.40 -18.38
#